data_AF-A0A5S4V976-F1
#
_entry.id   AF-A0A5S4V976-F1
#
_cell.length_a   1.000
_cell.length_b   1.000
_cell.length_c   1.000
_cell.angle_alpha   90.00
_cell.angle_beta   90.00
_cell.angle_gamma   90.00
#
_symmetry.space_group_name_H-M   'P 1'
#
loop_
_entity.id
_entity.type
_entity.pdbx_description
1 polymer ?
#
loop_
_entity_poly.entity_id
_entity_poly.type
_entity_poly.pdbx_seq_one_letter_code
_entity_poly.pdbx_strand_id
1 'polypeptide(L)'
;MWRGTRSVLGWSGVVAGIAALAVGAVYAVNVAGLGAKPGGFDSQLDSGQKIARPLLTGPIDSATTTTPPVTPLEEAEAPAALSSSGGFPMPWVDPEWIAQVAAATGIPERAMNAYIAAHLAVAAELPDCGLDWTTVAAIGSIESNHGRYGGATLGDDGYPTKRIVGVPLDGNGVAAIADTDGGEFDGDTVWDRAVGPMQFIPSTWARWANDGNADGLADPNQIDDAAQATARYLCASGPMTSVEGWRAAVFSYNHLDSYVDKVASVANEYAAASDIGG
;
A
#
# COMPACT_ATOMS: atom_id res chain seq x y z
N MET A 1 53.11 38.86 33.00
CA MET A 1 52.14 37.94 33.61
C MET A 1 50.75 38.60 33.52
N TRP A 2 50.08 38.59 32.36
CA TRP A 2 49.09 37.59 31.86
C TRP A 2 47.96 37.31 32.88
N ARG A 3 46.83 38.04 32.82
CA ARG A 3 45.61 37.96 31.97
C ARG A 3 44.56 36.93 32.44
N GLY A 4 43.37 37.47 32.77
CA GLY A 4 42.09 37.05 32.16
C GLY A 4 41.35 35.86 32.78
N THR A 5 40.36 36.15 33.61
CA THR A 5 39.26 35.23 33.94
C THR A 5 38.30 35.11 32.74
N ARG A 6 38.12 33.89 32.22
CA ARG A 6 36.99 33.50 31.37
C ARG A 6 36.22 32.40 32.09
N SER A 7 34.93 32.63 32.31
CA SER A 7 33.97 31.65 32.80
C SER A 7 33.74 30.58 31.73
N VAL A 8 33.86 29.32 32.14
CA VAL A 8 33.56 28.13 31.34
C VAL A 8 32.10 27.75 31.62
N LEU A 9 31.21 27.90 30.63
CA LEU A 9 29.92 27.23 30.66
C LEU A 9 30.16 25.74 30.34
N GLY A 10 29.95 24.89 31.33
CA GLY A 10 29.83 23.44 31.13
C GLY A 10 28.39 23.09 30.73
N TRP A 11 28.23 22.39 29.61
CA TRP A 11 27.01 21.65 29.32
C TRP A 11 27.32 20.16 29.51
N SER A 12 27.05 19.70 30.72
CA SER A 12 26.87 18.28 31.04
C SER A 12 25.49 17.86 30.53
N GLY A 13 25.43 16.72 29.85
CA GLY A 13 24.31 16.35 28.99
C GLY A 13 23.05 15.82 29.67
N VAL A 14 22.14 15.38 28.80
CA VAL A 14 21.07 14.45 29.11
C VAL A 14 20.92 13.51 27.91
N VAL A 15 21.27 12.24 28.12
CA VAL A 15 20.88 11.07 27.33
C VAL A 15 19.97 10.24 28.25
N ALA A 16 18.96 9.57 27.66
CA ALA A 16 17.90 8.73 28.25
C ALA A 16 16.67 9.48 28.78
N GLY A 17 15.42 9.07 28.54
CA GLY A 17 14.77 7.99 27.79
C GLY A 17 13.29 8.42 27.62
N ILE A 18 12.44 7.77 26.84
CA ILE A 18 11.84 6.47 27.15
C ILE A 18 11.20 5.93 25.85
N ALA A 19 11.58 4.71 25.50
CA ALA A 19 10.77 3.82 24.69
C ALA A 19 9.65 3.24 25.56
N ALA A 20 8.39 3.40 25.15
CA ALA A 20 7.27 2.49 25.37
C ALA A 20 5.96 3.20 25.00
N LEU A 21 5.31 2.74 23.93
CA LEU A 21 3.88 2.38 23.89
C LEU A 21 3.57 1.87 22.47
N ALA A 22 4.02 0.65 22.20
CA ALA A 22 3.29 -0.25 21.32
C ALA A 22 2.11 -0.81 22.13
N VAL A 23 0.96 -0.91 21.49
CA VAL A 23 -0.35 -1.37 22.01
C VAL A 23 -1.10 -0.31 22.84
N GLY A 24 -2.00 0.42 22.15
CA GLY A 24 -3.09 1.17 22.79
C GLY A 24 -3.20 2.64 22.37
N ALA A 25 -3.73 2.90 21.17
CA ALA A 25 -4.26 4.23 20.83
C ALA A 25 -5.32 4.15 19.72
N VAL A 26 -6.38 3.37 19.96
CA VAL A 26 -7.71 3.78 19.49
C VAL A 26 -8.28 4.65 20.60
N TYR A 27 -8.62 5.90 20.26
CA TYR A 27 -9.17 7.00 21.07
C TYR A 27 -8.23 8.16 21.45
N ALA A 28 -8.67 9.33 20.98
CA ALA A 28 -8.48 10.69 21.47
C ALA A 28 -7.27 11.49 20.96
N VAL A 29 -7.47 12.22 19.85
CA VAL A 29 -7.04 13.63 19.79
C VAL A 29 -8.10 14.46 19.06
N ASN A 30 -8.90 15.19 19.82
CA ASN A 30 -9.53 16.42 19.37
C ASN A 30 -9.39 17.45 20.48
N VAL A 31 -8.96 18.66 20.08
CA VAL A 31 -9.26 20.00 20.62
C VAL A 31 -8.01 20.89 20.77
N ALA A 32 -8.02 21.94 19.93
CA ALA A 32 -7.35 23.25 19.99
C ALA A 32 -5.83 23.31 19.76
N GLY A 33 -5.27 24.12 18.87
CA GLY A 33 -5.81 25.16 17.99
C GLY A 33 -4.68 26.15 17.61
N LEU A 34 -4.88 26.86 16.48
CA LEU A 34 -4.16 28.07 16.02
C LEU A 34 -2.83 27.88 15.26
N GLY A 35 -2.96 27.46 14.00
CA GLY A 35 -2.04 27.81 12.91
C GLY A 35 -2.88 28.26 11.71
N ALA A 36 -2.59 29.43 11.15
CA ALA A 36 -3.35 30.04 10.07
C ALA A 36 -3.47 29.10 8.86
N LYS A 37 -4.71 28.87 8.39
CA LYS A 37 -5.01 28.09 7.18
C LYS A 37 -4.57 28.87 5.95
N PRO A 38 -3.61 28.39 5.13
CA PRO A 38 -3.57 28.82 3.74
C PRO A 38 -4.80 28.21 3.04
N GLY A 39 -5.55 29.06 2.32
CA GLY A 39 -6.72 28.64 1.57
C GLY A 39 -6.36 27.59 0.52
N GLY A 40 -7.15 26.51 0.50
CA GLY A 40 -6.95 25.38 -0.41
C GLY A 40 -7.21 24.03 0.26
N PHE A 41 -8.38 23.86 0.90
CA PHE A 41 -8.83 22.57 1.42
C PHE A 41 -10.20 22.26 0.83
N ASP A 42 -10.21 21.92 -0.45
CA ASP A 42 -11.29 21.22 -1.12
C ASP A 42 -10.64 20.12 -1.98
N SER A 43 -10.22 19.03 -1.35
CA SER A 43 -10.21 17.74 -2.04
C SER A 43 -11.54 17.08 -1.75
N GLN A 44 -12.59 17.55 -2.44
CA GLN A 44 -13.77 16.72 -2.62
C GLN A 44 -13.32 15.49 -3.39
N LEU A 45 -13.14 14.36 -2.69
CA LEU A 45 -13.62 13.10 -3.25
C LEU A 45 -15.13 13.27 -3.34
N ASP A 46 -15.58 13.99 -4.37
CA ASP A 46 -16.99 14.24 -4.59
C ASP A 46 -17.63 12.88 -4.77
N SER A 47 -18.73 12.61 -4.07
CA SER A 47 -19.48 11.33 -4.13
C SER A 47 -20.15 11.10 -5.50
N GLY A 48 -19.58 11.66 -6.58
CA GLY A 48 -20.06 11.63 -7.95
C GLY A 48 -18.97 11.72 -9.02
N GLN A 49 -17.67 11.70 -8.69
CA GLN A 49 -16.64 11.56 -9.74
C GLN A 49 -16.76 10.15 -10.33
N LYS A 50 -17.12 10.07 -11.61
CA LYS A 50 -17.28 8.80 -12.33
C LYS A 50 -15.90 8.24 -12.63
N ILE A 51 -15.35 7.49 -11.69
CA ILE A 51 -14.16 6.66 -11.96
C ILE A 51 -14.59 5.57 -12.94
N ALA A 52 -13.82 5.36 -14.01
CA ALA A 52 -14.08 4.24 -14.90
C ALA A 52 -14.00 2.94 -14.10
N ARG A 53 -15.11 2.21 -14.05
CA ARG A 53 -15.17 0.91 -13.38
C ARG A 53 -14.57 -0.13 -14.31
N PRO A 54 -13.68 -1.01 -13.82
CA PRO A 54 -13.17 -2.11 -14.61
C PRO A 54 -14.32 -2.91 -15.23
N LEU A 55 -14.29 -3.08 -16.56
CA LEU A 55 -15.22 -3.96 -17.24
C LEU A 55 -14.78 -5.40 -16.97
N LEU A 56 -15.55 -6.12 -16.16
CA LEU A 56 -15.29 -7.53 -15.89
C LEU A 56 -15.89 -8.38 -17.02
N THR A 57 -15.11 -9.32 -17.54
CA THR A 57 -15.57 -10.31 -18.52
C THR A 57 -15.62 -11.70 -17.89
N GLY A 58 -16.81 -12.34 -17.87
CA GLY A 58 -16.99 -13.73 -17.38
C GLY A 58 -18.28 -13.98 -16.58
N PRO A 59 -18.70 -15.25 -16.37
CA PRO A 59 -19.86 -15.59 -15.54
C PRO A 59 -19.54 -15.40 -14.04
N ILE A 60 -20.23 -14.48 -13.38
CA ILE A 60 -20.30 -14.42 -11.91
C ILE A 60 -21.27 -15.50 -11.43
N ASP A 61 -20.79 -16.73 -11.27
CA ASP A 61 -21.59 -17.73 -10.56
C ASP A 61 -21.73 -17.30 -9.10
N SER A 62 -22.93 -16.81 -8.77
CA SER A 62 -23.35 -16.55 -7.39
C SER A 62 -23.39 -17.89 -6.66
N ALA A 63 -22.31 -18.23 -5.96
CA ALA A 63 -22.26 -19.41 -5.12
C ALA A 63 -23.36 -19.32 -4.05
N THR A 64 -24.45 -20.05 -4.29
CA THR A 64 -25.54 -20.22 -3.33
C THR A 64 -25.05 -21.15 -2.24
N THR A 65 -24.76 -20.60 -1.07
CA THR A 65 -24.36 -21.36 0.12
C THR A 65 -25.52 -22.26 0.55
N THR A 66 -25.47 -23.53 0.15
CA THR A 66 -26.33 -24.58 0.71
C THR A 66 -25.48 -25.38 1.69
N THR A 67 -25.72 -25.20 2.98
CA THR A 67 -25.06 -25.92 4.06
C THR A 67 -25.43 -27.41 4.01
N PRO A 68 -24.49 -28.36 3.87
CA PRO A 68 -24.78 -29.77 4.07
C PRO A 68 -24.85 -30.10 5.58
N PRO A 69 -25.62 -31.12 5.99
CA PRO A 69 -25.77 -31.47 7.39
C PRO A 69 -24.50 -32.15 7.93
N VAL A 70 -24.09 -31.74 9.13
CA VAL A 70 -22.97 -32.30 9.90
C VAL A 70 -23.34 -33.71 10.39
N THR A 71 -22.51 -34.69 10.07
CA THR A 71 -22.54 -36.04 10.67
C THR A 71 -21.28 -36.21 11.53
N PRO A 72 -21.34 -36.77 12.76
CA PRO A 72 -20.19 -36.78 13.67
C PRO A 72 -19.03 -37.70 13.28
N LEU A 73 -17.87 -37.32 13.81
CA LEU A 73 -16.49 -37.75 13.58
C LEU A 73 -16.21 -39.25 13.78
N GLU A 74 -15.43 -39.84 12.87
CA GLU A 74 -14.60 -41.02 13.12
C GLU A 74 -13.17 -40.81 12.57
N GLU A 75 -12.22 -41.51 13.20
CA GLU A 75 -10.79 -41.23 13.35
C GLU A 75 -9.92 -41.18 12.07
N ALA A 76 -8.79 -40.50 12.20
CA ALA A 76 -7.91 -39.97 11.16
C ALA A 76 -7.13 -41.00 10.31
N GLU A 77 -7.13 -40.76 8.98
CA GLU A 77 -6.01 -41.05 8.09
C GLU A 77 -5.53 -39.74 7.42
N ALA A 78 -4.22 -39.62 7.23
CA ALA A 78 -3.52 -38.42 6.77
C ALA A 78 -4.10 -37.86 5.45
N PRO A 79 -4.20 -36.53 5.27
CA PRO A 79 -4.71 -36.00 4.02
C PRO A 79 -3.68 -36.24 2.91
N ALA A 80 -4.00 -37.19 2.04
CA ALA A 80 -3.48 -37.22 0.69
C ALA A 80 -3.72 -35.85 0.04
N ALA A 81 -2.71 -35.36 -0.67
CA ALA A 81 -2.70 -34.09 -1.37
C ALA A 81 -4.04 -33.83 -2.09
N LEU A 82 -4.82 -32.90 -1.55
CA LEU A 82 -5.83 -32.21 -2.31
C LEU A 82 -5.08 -31.20 -3.19
N SER A 83 -4.73 -31.66 -4.39
CA SER A 83 -4.59 -30.79 -5.56
C SER A 83 -5.92 -30.04 -5.73
N SER A 84 -6.07 -28.93 -5.04
CA SER A 84 -7.01 -27.88 -5.42
C SER A 84 -6.28 -26.93 -6.35
N SER A 85 -6.13 -27.36 -7.61
CA SER A 85 -6.04 -26.43 -8.72
C SER A 85 -7.36 -25.66 -8.77
N GLY A 86 -7.40 -24.56 -8.05
CA GLY A 86 -8.55 -23.70 -7.92
C GLY A 86 -8.07 -22.31 -7.58
N GLY A 87 -7.14 -21.78 -8.39
CA GLY A 87 -6.93 -20.35 -8.44
C GLY A 87 -8.30 -19.72 -8.64
N PHE A 88 -8.71 -18.86 -7.72
CA PHE A 88 -9.89 -18.04 -7.94
C PHE A 88 -9.70 -17.37 -9.30
N PRO A 89 -10.66 -17.48 -10.23
CA PRO A 89 -10.56 -16.73 -11.47
C PRO A 89 -10.63 -15.26 -11.05
N MET A 90 -9.48 -14.60 -11.00
CA MET A 90 -9.42 -13.16 -10.94
C MET A 90 -10.33 -12.67 -12.07
N PRO A 91 -11.34 -11.85 -11.78
CA PRO A 91 -12.29 -11.46 -12.81
C PRO A 91 -11.49 -10.77 -13.91
N TRP A 92 -11.48 -11.38 -15.10
CA TRP A 92 -10.66 -10.93 -16.21
C TRP A 92 -11.19 -9.58 -16.65
N VAL A 93 -10.44 -8.53 -16.31
CA VAL A 93 -10.72 -7.17 -16.73
C VAL A 93 -10.49 -7.11 -18.24
N ASP A 94 -11.38 -6.44 -18.96
CA ASP A 94 -11.27 -6.26 -20.40
C ASP A 94 -9.90 -5.66 -20.78
N PRO A 95 -9.05 -6.39 -21.55
CA PRO A 95 -7.73 -5.91 -21.95
C PRO A 95 -7.78 -4.61 -22.76
N GLU A 96 -8.83 -4.39 -23.55
CA GLU A 96 -8.98 -3.16 -24.33
C GLU A 96 -9.22 -1.97 -23.40
N TRP A 97 -10.06 -2.15 -22.37
CA TRP A 97 -10.30 -1.13 -21.36
C TRP A 97 -9.02 -0.80 -20.58
N ILE A 98 -8.23 -1.81 -20.17
CA ILE A 98 -6.94 -1.60 -19.52
C ILE A 98 -6.00 -0.78 -20.41
N ALA A 99 -5.87 -1.15 -21.69
CA ALA A 99 -5.00 -0.44 -22.62
C ALA A 99 -5.42 1.03 -22.80
N GLN A 100 -6.73 1.30 -22.90
CA GLN A 100 -7.27 2.65 -23.00
C GLN A 100 -6.97 3.48 -21.74
N VAL A 101 -7.25 2.95 -20.55
CA VAL A 101 -7.01 3.65 -19.29
C VAL A 101 -5.53 3.84 -19.01
N ALA A 102 -4.69 2.83 -19.30
CA ALA A 102 -3.24 2.92 -19.22
C ALA A 102 -2.69 4.03 -20.13
N ALA A 103 -3.17 4.10 -21.38
CA ALA A 103 -2.79 5.16 -22.32
C ALA A 103 -3.22 6.55 -21.84
N ALA A 104 -4.44 6.69 -21.30
CA ALA A 104 -4.96 7.96 -20.83
C ALA A 104 -4.26 8.47 -19.55
N THR A 105 -3.88 7.56 -18.65
CA THR A 105 -3.23 7.89 -17.37
C THR A 105 -1.70 7.93 -17.45
N GLY A 106 -1.10 7.32 -18.47
CA GLY A 106 0.35 7.15 -18.60
C GLY A 106 0.93 6.06 -17.68
N ILE A 107 0.07 5.27 -17.02
CA ILE A 107 0.46 4.13 -16.19
C ILE A 107 0.83 2.96 -17.10
N PRO A 108 1.95 2.24 -16.88
CA PRO A 108 2.24 1.01 -17.62
C PRO A 108 1.10 0.00 -17.49
N GLU A 109 0.65 -0.61 -18.60
CA GLU A 109 -0.45 -1.60 -18.60
C GLU A 109 -0.24 -2.72 -17.57
N ARG A 110 0.99 -3.20 -17.42
CA ARG A 110 1.33 -4.23 -16.43
C ARG A 110 1.08 -3.80 -14.99
N ALA A 111 1.37 -2.53 -14.65
CA ALA A 111 1.10 -1.97 -13.33
C ALA A 111 -0.39 -1.68 -13.13
N MET A 112 -1.05 -1.19 -14.18
CA MET A 112 -2.50 -0.98 -14.19
C MET A 112 -3.25 -2.27 -13.84
N ASN A 113 -2.88 -3.40 -14.46
CA ASN A 113 -3.41 -4.72 -14.14
C ASN A 113 -3.30 -5.05 -12.65
N ALA A 114 -2.13 -4.84 -12.05
CA ALA A 114 -1.89 -5.11 -10.63
C ALA A 114 -2.78 -4.27 -9.71
N TYR A 115 -2.93 -2.97 -10.00
CA TYR A 115 -3.74 -2.07 -9.18
C TYR A 115 -5.24 -2.38 -9.26
N ILE A 116 -5.73 -2.71 -10.45
CA ILE A 116 -7.13 -3.12 -10.64
C ILE A 116 -7.38 -4.47 -9.96
N ALA A 117 -6.48 -5.44 -10.14
CA ALA A 117 -6.54 -6.73 -9.50
C ALA A 117 -6.61 -6.60 -7.97
N ALA A 118 -5.74 -5.77 -7.38
CA ALA A 118 -5.74 -5.47 -5.96
C ALA A 118 -7.06 -4.85 -5.48
N HIS A 119 -7.58 -3.86 -6.22
CA HIS A 119 -8.88 -3.24 -5.94
C HIS A 119 -10.02 -4.25 -5.95
N LEU A 120 -10.11 -5.08 -7.00
CA LEU A 120 -11.17 -6.08 -7.14
C LEU A 120 -11.09 -7.16 -6.06
N ALA A 121 -9.88 -7.59 -5.70
CA ALA A 121 -9.66 -8.54 -4.63
C ALA A 121 -10.15 -8.01 -3.27
N VAL A 122 -9.76 -6.78 -2.88
CA VAL A 122 -10.22 -6.23 -1.60
C VAL A 122 -11.68 -5.80 -1.62
N ALA A 123 -12.25 -5.44 -2.77
CA ALA A 123 -13.69 -5.19 -2.88
C ALA A 123 -14.51 -6.47 -2.63
N ALA A 124 -13.96 -7.64 -2.98
CA ALA A 124 -14.56 -8.93 -2.67
C ALA A 124 -14.31 -9.37 -1.21
N GLU A 125 -13.10 -9.15 -0.67
CA GLU A 125 -12.73 -9.55 0.70
C GLU A 125 -13.34 -8.62 1.77
N LEU A 126 -13.32 -7.31 1.52
CA LEU A 126 -13.62 -6.21 2.45
C LEU A 126 -14.53 -5.16 1.79
N PRO A 127 -15.81 -5.47 1.51
CA PRO A 127 -16.70 -4.61 0.72
C PRO A 127 -16.96 -3.23 1.34
N ASP A 128 -16.86 -3.11 2.67
CA ASP A 128 -17.05 -1.84 3.40
C ASP A 128 -15.81 -0.93 3.37
N CYS A 129 -14.68 -1.41 2.84
CA CYS A 129 -13.44 -0.63 2.76
C CYS A 129 -13.59 0.60 1.86
N GLY A 130 -14.21 0.45 0.67
CA GLY A 130 -14.36 1.56 -0.27
C GLY A 130 -13.07 2.04 -0.94
N LEU A 131 -11.98 1.26 -0.91
CA LEU A 131 -10.75 1.56 -1.64
C LEU A 131 -10.98 1.52 -3.16
N ASP A 132 -10.45 2.50 -3.89
CA ASP A 132 -10.45 2.55 -5.35
C ASP A 132 -9.03 2.30 -5.92
N TRP A 133 -8.94 1.71 -7.12
CA TRP A 133 -7.67 1.41 -7.79
C TRP A 133 -6.79 2.65 -7.99
N THR A 134 -7.40 3.83 -8.19
CA THR A 134 -6.69 5.10 -8.37
C THR A 134 -5.84 5.46 -7.15
N THR A 135 -6.26 5.07 -5.94
CA THR A 135 -5.48 5.29 -4.71
C THR A 135 -4.23 4.40 -4.69
N VAL A 136 -4.38 3.12 -5.02
CA VAL A 136 -3.23 2.18 -5.09
C VAL A 136 -2.26 2.62 -6.18
N ALA A 137 -2.78 3.01 -7.35
CA ALA A 137 -1.97 3.52 -8.45
C ALA A 137 -1.22 4.81 -8.06
N ALA A 138 -1.87 5.75 -7.36
CA ALA A 138 -1.24 6.98 -6.90
C ALA A 138 -0.06 6.71 -5.96
N ILE A 139 -0.21 5.77 -5.02
CA ILE A 139 0.89 5.32 -4.16
C ILE A 139 2.01 4.73 -5.01
N GLY A 140 1.72 3.79 -5.91
CA GLY A 140 2.75 3.19 -6.77
C GLY A 140 3.47 4.20 -7.69
N SER A 141 2.79 5.27 -8.10
CA SER A 141 3.38 6.40 -8.84
C SER A 141 4.41 7.15 -7.99
N ILE A 142 4.02 7.52 -6.77
CA ILE A 142 4.84 8.30 -5.84
C ILE A 142 6.03 7.50 -5.33
N GLU A 143 5.81 6.23 -5.01
CA GLU A 143 6.83 5.36 -4.41
C GLU A 143 7.90 4.95 -5.41
N SER A 144 7.52 4.61 -6.65
CA SER A 144 8.47 4.03 -7.60
C SER A 144 8.23 4.35 -9.07
N ASN A 145 7.37 5.32 -9.39
CA ASN A 145 6.93 5.57 -10.77
C ASN A 145 6.41 4.29 -11.44
N HIS A 146 5.58 3.53 -10.72
CA HIS A 146 5.00 2.25 -11.18
C HIS A 146 6.05 1.18 -11.49
N GLY A 147 7.05 1.01 -10.62
CA GLY A 147 8.13 0.04 -10.79
C GLY A 147 9.22 0.49 -11.76
N ARG A 148 9.31 1.79 -12.08
CA ARG A 148 10.27 2.36 -13.04
C ARG A 148 11.37 3.24 -12.43
N TYR A 149 11.41 3.33 -11.10
CA TYR A 149 12.41 4.11 -10.38
C TYR A 149 13.84 3.66 -10.72
N GLY A 150 14.79 4.59 -10.69
CA GLY A 150 16.20 4.27 -10.96
C GLY A 150 16.49 3.79 -12.40
N GLY A 151 15.60 4.08 -13.35
CA GLY A 151 15.70 3.59 -14.72
C GLY A 151 15.39 2.10 -14.87
N ALA A 152 14.64 1.52 -13.93
CA ALA A 152 14.01 0.23 -14.12
C ALA A 152 12.87 0.33 -15.13
N THR A 153 12.57 -0.77 -15.79
CA THR A 153 11.29 -1.02 -16.47
C THR A 153 10.60 -2.19 -15.81
N LEU A 154 9.27 -2.18 -15.80
CA LEU A 154 8.46 -3.28 -15.29
C LEU A 154 8.33 -4.34 -16.40
N GLY A 155 8.72 -5.58 -16.11
CA GLY A 155 8.55 -6.72 -17.01
C GLY A 155 7.13 -7.25 -17.01
N ASP A 156 6.75 -8.00 -18.04
CA ASP A 156 5.41 -8.60 -18.16
C ASP A 156 5.12 -9.60 -17.02
N ASP A 157 6.16 -10.17 -16.42
CA ASP A 157 6.11 -11.01 -15.23
C ASP A 157 5.76 -10.24 -13.94
N GLY A 158 5.77 -8.91 -13.95
CA GLY A 158 5.46 -8.07 -12.79
C GLY A 158 6.68 -7.67 -11.96
N TYR A 159 7.87 -8.07 -12.38
CA TYR A 159 9.11 -7.69 -11.71
C TYR A 159 9.74 -6.48 -12.38
N PRO A 160 10.20 -5.48 -11.61
CA PRO A 160 11.12 -4.49 -12.14
C PRO A 160 12.42 -5.16 -12.59
N THR A 161 12.92 -4.79 -13.77
CA THR A 161 14.24 -5.23 -14.31
C THR A 161 15.43 -5.02 -13.36
N LYS A 162 15.28 -4.17 -12.35
CA LYS A 162 16.23 -3.96 -11.27
C LYS A 162 15.43 -3.85 -9.98
N ARG A 163 15.91 -4.50 -8.91
CA ARG A 163 15.31 -4.31 -7.58
C ARG A 163 15.29 -2.82 -7.22
N ILE A 164 14.17 -2.40 -6.68
CA ILE A 164 13.96 -1.04 -6.21
C ILE A 164 14.13 -1.09 -4.69
N VAL A 165 15.20 -0.47 -4.21
CA VAL A 165 15.55 -0.47 -2.78
C VAL A 165 15.80 0.97 -2.36
N GLY A 166 15.13 1.38 -1.29
CA GLY A 166 15.20 2.72 -0.74
C GLY A 166 16.53 3.04 -0.05
N VAL A 167 16.60 4.28 0.44
CA VAL A 167 17.68 4.71 1.34
C VAL A 167 17.61 3.93 2.67
N PRO A 168 18.74 3.72 3.38
CA PRO A 168 18.69 3.12 4.70
C PRO A 168 17.89 4.01 5.65
N LEU A 169 17.02 3.39 6.45
CA LEU A 169 16.22 4.08 7.45
C LEU A 169 17.04 4.24 8.73
N ASP A 170 18.05 5.11 8.68
CA ASP A 170 19.08 5.27 9.73
C ASP A 170 18.84 6.45 10.68
N GLY A 171 17.70 7.15 10.54
CA GLY A 171 17.37 8.34 11.32
C GLY A 171 17.89 9.66 10.73
N ASN A 172 18.63 9.66 9.62
CA ASN A 172 19.15 10.87 8.97
C ASN A 172 18.16 11.42 7.95
N GLY A 173 17.14 12.15 8.43
CA GLY A 173 16.12 12.76 7.57
C GLY A 173 15.00 11.79 7.15
N VAL A 174 15.05 10.56 7.62
CA VAL A 174 14.02 9.52 7.53
C VAL A 174 13.85 8.86 8.90
N ALA A 175 12.85 8.00 9.07
CA ALA A 175 12.71 7.22 10.30
C ALA A 175 13.94 6.32 10.54
N ALA A 176 14.24 6.02 11.81
CA ALA A 176 15.26 5.03 12.19
C ALA A 176 14.59 3.66 12.40
N ILE A 177 14.87 2.69 11.52
CA ILE A 177 14.30 1.34 11.56
C ILE A 177 15.44 0.33 11.39
N ALA A 178 15.83 -0.32 12.48
CA ALA A 178 16.85 -1.37 12.46
C ALA A 178 16.38 -2.57 11.64
N ASP A 179 17.33 -3.34 11.10
CA ASP A 179 17.09 -4.59 10.36
C ASP A 179 16.08 -5.51 11.08
N THR A 180 15.09 -5.99 10.33
CA THR A 180 14.04 -6.89 10.84
C THR A 180 13.95 -8.24 10.14
N ASP A 181 14.70 -8.46 9.06
CA ASP A 181 14.64 -9.69 8.25
C ASP A 181 16.00 -10.34 7.99
N GLY A 182 17.09 -9.78 8.52
CA GLY A 182 18.44 -10.27 8.29
C GLY A 182 19.00 -9.88 6.91
N GLY A 183 18.45 -8.82 6.29
CA GLY A 183 18.77 -8.36 4.95
C GLY A 183 18.16 -9.22 3.83
N GLU A 184 17.08 -9.95 4.11
CA GLU A 184 16.44 -10.86 3.15
C GLU A 184 15.94 -10.11 1.90
N PHE A 185 15.21 -9.01 2.09
CA PHE A 185 14.58 -8.28 0.98
C PHE A 185 15.43 -7.14 0.43
N ASP A 186 16.25 -6.49 1.26
CA ASP A 186 17.00 -5.29 0.88
C ASP A 186 18.54 -5.44 0.92
N GLY A 187 19.05 -6.55 1.47
CA GLY A 187 20.48 -6.83 1.60
C GLY A 187 21.22 -6.02 2.67
N ASP A 188 20.53 -5.25 3.51
CA ASP A 188 21.12 -4.42 4.56
C ASP A 188 20.88 -5.05 5.95
N THR A 189 21.93 -5.59 6.56
CA THR A 189 21.82 -6.26 7.86
C THR A 189 21.94 -5.29 9.05
N VAL A 190 21.74 -3.99 8.84
CA VAL A 190 21.86 -2.96 9.89
C VAL A 190 20.60 -2.11 9.95
N TRP A 191 20.16 -1.58 8.82
CA TRP A 191 18.97 -0.72 8.73
C TRP A 191 18.05 -1.24 7.63
N ASP A 192 16.77 -1.43 7.98
CA ASP A 192 15.73 -1.74 7.00
C ASP A 192 15.66 -0.64 5.95
N ARG A 193 15.31 -1.05 4.73
CA ARG A 193 15.03 -0.17 3.59
C ARG A 193 13.66 -0.51 3.05
N ALA A 194 13.00 0.48 2.47
CA ALA A 194 11.76 0.23 1.76
C ALA A 194 12.03 -0.47 0.40
N VAL A 195 11.29 -1.53 0.09
CA VAL A 195 11.55 -2.49 -1.01
C VAL A 195 10.41 -2.52 -2.03
N GLY A 196 10.80 -2.63 -3.30
CA GLY A 196 9.91 -2.97 -4.40
C GLY A 196 9.04 -1.83 -4.91
N PRO A 197 8.12 -2.12 -5.85
CA PRO A 197 7.30 -1.11 -6.52
C PRO A 197 6.41 -0.28 -5.58
N MET A 198 6.07 -0.82 -4.41
CA MET A 198 5.24 -0.14 -3.40
C MET A 198 6.03 0.26 -2.15
N GLN A 199 7.36 0.13 -2.18
CA GLN A 199 8.27 0.59 -1.12
C GLN A 199 7.90 0.05 0.28
N PHE A 200 7.65 -1.26 0.41
CA PHE A 200 7.35 -1.88 1.69
C PHE A 200 8.60 -1.98 2.57
N ILE A 201 8.47 -1.61 3.85
CA ILE A 201 9.47 -1.92 4.88
C ILE A 201 9.34 -3.42 5.23
N PRO A 202 10.44 -4.19 5.40
CA PRO A 202 10.40 -5.62 5.68
C PRO A 202 9.46 -6.03 6.82
N SER A 203 9.48 -5.32 7.96
CA SER A 203 8.55 -5.57 9.07
C SER A 203 7.07 -5.28 8.77
N THR A 204 6.78 -4.42 7.80
CA THR A 204 5.42 -4.23 7.27
C THR A 204 5.08 -5.37 6.31
N TRP A 205 6.01 -5.75 5.43
CA TRP A 205 5.83 -6.89 4.53
C TRP A 205 5.51 -8.17 5.28
N ALA A 206 6.25 -8.48 6.35
CA ALA A 206 6.00 -9.66 7.19
C ALA A 206 4.56 -9.78 7.74
N ARG A 207 3.82 -8.66 7.81
CA ARG A 207 2.43 -8.63 8.29
C ARG A 207 1.39 -8.61 7.16
N TRP A 208 1.74 -8.03 6.02
CA TRP A 208 0.79 -7.71 4.94
C TRP A 208 1.09 -8.43 3.63
N ALA A 209 2.17 -9.21 3.56
CA ALA A 209 2.56 -10.01 2.41
C ALA A 209 1.35 -10.79 1.87
N ASN A 210 1.24 -10.79 0.55
CA ASN A 210 0.22 -11.52 -0.15
C ASN A 210 0.76 -11.99 -1.50
N ASP A 211 0.34 -13.17 -1.91
CA ASP A 211 0.64 -13.74 -3.22
C ASP A 211 -0.46 -13.30 -4.19
N GLY A 212 -0.24 -12.15 -4.81
CA GLY A 212 -1.25 -11.45 -5.63
C GLY A 212 -1.35 -11.98 -7.05
N ASN A 213 -0.30 -12.62 -7.55
CA ASN A 213 -0.32 -13.32 -8.84
C ASN A 213 -0.62 -14.83 -8.72
N ALA A 214 -0.75 -15.35 -7.49
CA ALA A 214 -1.04 -16.76 -7.18
C ALA A 214 0.03 -17.74 -7.70
N ASP A 215 1.30 -17.35 -7.69
CA ASP A 215 2.41 -18.19 -8.12
C ASP A 215 3.01 -19.08 -7.00
N GLY A 216 2.51 -18.91 -5.77
CA GLY A 216 2.92 -19.63 -4.57
C GLY A 216 3.98 -18.90 -3.74
N LEU A 217 4.41 -17.71 -4.14
CA LEU A 217 5.41 -16.91 -3.45
C LEU A 217 4.91 -15.46 -3.28
N ALA A 218 4.93 -14.95 -2.05
CA ALA A 218 4.75 -13.52 -1.82
C ALA A 218 6.11 -12.81 -1.84
N ASP A 219 6.37 -11.99 -2.86
CA ASP A 219 7.61 -11.21 -3.01
C ASP A 219 7.31 -9.69 -3.07
N PRO A 220 7.90 -8.84 -2.20
CA PRO A 220 7.66 -7.40 -2.23
C PRO A 220 8.13 -6.72 -3.52
N ASN A 221 8.99 -7.38 -4.30
CA ASN A 221 9.45 -6.91 -5.61
C ASN A 221 8.47 -7.20 -6.75
N GLN A 222 7.49 -8.09 -6.53
CA GLN A 222 6.46 -8.43 -7.50
C GLN A 222 5.29 -7.45 -7.34
N ILE A 223 4.89 -6.78 -8.43
CA ILE A 223 3.93 -5.68 -8.36
C ILE A 223 2.50 -6.12 -7.99
N ASP A 224 2.02 -7.31 -8.35
CA ASP A 224 0.66 -7.73 -7.94
C ASP A 224 0.62 -8.00 -6.43
N ASP A 225 1.63 -8.70 -5.91
CA ASP A 225 1.81 -8.98 -4.50
C ASP A 225 1.88 -7.68 -3.69
N ALA A 226 2.74 -6.77 -4.12
CA ALA A 226 2.90 -5.47 -3.50
C ALA A 226 1.62 -4.63 -3.58
N ALA A 227 0.93 -4.59 -4.73
CA ALA A 227 -0.32 -3.84 -4.87
C ALA A 227 -1.43 -4.41 -3.98
N GLN A 228 -1.55 -5.74 -3.90
CA GLN A 228 -2.56 -6.39 -3.07
C GLN A 228 -2.26 -6.22 -1.59
N ALA A 229 -0.99 -6.31 -1.18
CA ALA A 229 -0.55 -5.99 0.18
C ALA A 229 -0.89 -4.53 0.55
N THR A 230 -0.63 -3.57 -0.35
CA THR A 230 -0.99 -2.16 -0.15
C THR A 230 -2.50 -2.00 0.03
N ALA A 231 -3.31 -2.64 -0.82
CA ALA A 231 -4.75 -2.55 -0.74
C ALA A 231 -5.30 -3.08 0.61
N ARG A 232 -4.82 -4.25 1.06
CA ARG A 232 -5.20 -4.83 2.36
C ARG A 232 -4.74 -3.98 3.53
N TYR A 233 -3.52 -3.45 3.46
CA TYR A 233 -2.98 -2.52 4.46
C TYR A 233 -3.87 -1.29 4.64
N LEU A 234 -4.26 -0.64 3.55
CA LEU A 234 -5.10 0.56 3.60
C LEU A 234 -6.49 0.23 4.18
N CYS A 235 -7.11 -0.86 3.71
CA CYS A 235 -8.42 -1.29 4.20
C CYS A 235 -8.42 -1.67 5.68
N ALA A 236 -7.29 -2.12 6.23
CA ALA A 236 -7.17 -2.40 7.65
C ALA A 236 -7.19 -1.14 8.54
N SER A 237 -6.99 0.05 7.95
CA SER A 237 -7.13 1.33 8.67
C SER A 237 -8.61 1.71 8.90
N GLY A 238 -9.56 0.94 8.35
CA GLY A 238 -10.99 1.14 8.46
C GLY A 238 -11.63 1.57 7.13
N PRO A 239 -12.94 1.90 7.14
CA PRO A 239 -13.63 2.37 5.94
C PRO A 239 -13.01 3.65 5.37
N MET A 240 -12.73 3.65 4.08
CA MET A 240 -12.20 4.76 3.29
C MET A 240 -13.30 5.49 2.50
N THR A 241 -14.56 5.33 2.90
CA THR A 241 -15.73 5.89 2.23
C THR A 241 -16.02 7.36 2.59
N SER A 242 -15.28 7.93 3.56
CA SER A 242 -15.29 9.36 3.86
C SER A 242 -13.91 9.96 3.62
N VAL A 243 -13.85 11.29 3.42
CA VAL A 243 -12.58 12.02 3.26
C VAL A 243 -11.65 11.78 4.45
N GLU A 244 -12.18 11.80 5.68
CA GLU A 244 -11.41 11.58 6.90
C GLU A 244 -10.88 10.14 6.98
N GLY A 245 -11.71 9.15 6.66
CA GLY A 245 -11.31 7.74 6.65
C GLY A 245 -10.24 7.45 5.61
N TRP A 246 -10.41 7.98 4.39
CA TRP A 246 -9.42 7.87 3.32
C TRP A 246 -8.09 8.53 3.71
N ARG A 247 -8.14 9.76 4.23
CA ARG A 247 -6.93 10.49 4.65
C ARG A 247 -6.21 9.76 5.78
N ALA A 248 -6.94 9.21 6.75
CA ALA A 248 -6.35 8.44 7.85
C ALA A 248 -5.66 7.17 7.34
N ALA A 249 -6.25 6.46 6.39
CA ALA A 249 -5.66 5.27 5.78
C ALA A 249 -4.39 5.59 4.98
N VAL A 250 -4.37 6.68 4.20
CA VAL A 250 -3.17 7.06 3.46
C VAL A 250 -2.08 7.60 4.39
N PHE A 251 -2.45 8.32 5.44
CA PHE A 251 -1.51 8.80 6.46
C PHE A 251 -0.84 7.66 7.23
N SER A 252 -1.51 6.52 7.43
CA SER A 252 -0.89 5.36 8.08
C SER A 252 0.26 4.80 7.24
N TYR A 253 0.15 4.87 5.91
CA TYR A 253 1.20 4.46 4.97
C TYR A 253 2.46 5.34 5.10
N ASN A 254 2.27 6.66 5.16
CA ASN A 254 3.34 7.63 5.41
C ASN A 254 2.79 8.84 6.18
N HIS A 255 3.37 9.10 7.36
CA HIS A 255 2.86 10.03 8.37
C HIS A 255 3.20 11.50 8.03
N LEU A 256 2.97 11.90 6.79
CA LEU A 256 3.18 13.26 6.28
C LEU A 256 1.91 13.73 5.57
N ASP A 257 1.32 14.83 6.03
CA ASP A 257 0.14 15.41 5.37
C ASP A 257 0.44 15.79 3.90
N SER A 258 1.65 16.26 3.60
CA SER A 258 2.07 16.55 2.23
C SER A 258 2.10 15.32 1.33
N TYR A 259 2.36 14.13 1.90
CA TYR A 259 2.25 12.87 1.19
C TYR A 259 0.77 12.53 0.92
N VAL A 260 -0.10 12.62 1.93
CA VAL A 260 -1.54 12.39 1.79
C VAL A 260 -2.15 13.29 0.71
N ASP A 261 -1.81 14.58 0.73
CA ASP A 261 -2.27 15.55 -0.25
C ASP A 261 -1.75 15.23 -1.66
N LYS A 262 -0.51 14.73 -1.76
CA LYS A 262 0.07 14.33 -3.05
C LYS A 262 -0.61 13.07 -3.60
N VAL A 263 -0.88 12.07 -2.77
CA VAL A 263 -1.65 10.88 -3.16
C VAL A 263 -3.03 11.29 -3.64
N ALA A 264 -3.72 12.18 -2.92
CA ALA A 264 -5.05 12.66 -3.30
C ALA A 264 -5.04 13.37 -4.67
N SER A 265 -4.05 14.24 -4.89
CA SER A 265 -3.87 14.93 -6.19
C SER A 265 -3.69 13.92 -7.33
N VAL A 266 -2.76 12.98 -7.18
CA VAL A 266 -2.45 12.00 -8.24
C VAL A 266 -3.61 11.04 -8.47
N ALA A 267 -4.29 10.59 -7.41
CA ALA A 267 -5.47 9.72 -7.54
C ALA A 267 -6.60 10.43 -8.31
N ASN A 268 -6.85 11.72 -8.01
CA ASN A 268 -7.84 12.53 -8.72
C ASN A 268 -7.46 12.78 -10.18
N GLU A 269 -6.17 12.98 -10.47
CA GLU A 269 -5.65 13.09 -11.84
C GLU A 269 -5.90 11.80 -12.63
N TYR A 270 -5.63 10.63 -12.04
CA TYR A 270 -5.92 9.33 -12.67
C TYR A 270 -7.42 9.09 -12.84
N ALA A 271 -8.23 9.42 -11.84
CA ALA A 271 -9.68 9.34 -11.93
C ALA A 271 -10.21 10.19 -13.11
N ALA A 272 -9.77 11.45 -13.22
CA ALA A 272 -10.16 12.36 -14.29
C ALA A 272 -9.68 11.88 -15.67
N ALA A 273 -8.45 11.39 -15.78
CA ALA A 273 -7.91 10.89 -17.04
C ALA A 273 -8.60 9.59 -17.51
N SER A 274 -9.08 8.76 -16.57
CA SER A 274 -9.75 7.49 -16.87
C SER A 274 -11.20 7.64 -17.34
N ASP A 275 -11.79 8.83 -17.28
CA ASP A 275 -13.17 9.09 -17.72
C ASP A 275 -13.27 9.22 -19.26
N ILE A 276 -13.05 8.10 -19.97
CA ILE A 276 -12.91 8.02 -21.43
C ILE A 276 -14.28 8.07 -22.16
N GLY A 277 -15.37 8.43 -21.48
CA GLY A 277 -16.74 8.38 -22.04
C GLY A 277 -17.73 9.44 -21.53
N GLY A 278 -17.24 10.58 -21.04
CA GLY A 278 -18.06 11.75 -20.66
C GLY A 278 -18.60 12.57 -21.83
#